data_AF-U9U2B2-F1
#
_entry.id   AF-U9U2B2-F1
#
_cell.length_a   1.000
_cell.length_b   1.000
_cell.length_c   1.000
_cell.angle_alpha   90.00
_cell.angle_beta   90.00
_cell.angle_gamma   90.00
#
_symmetry.space_group_name_H-M   'P 1'
#
loop_
_entity.id
_entity.type
_entity.pdbx_description
1 polymer ?
#
loop_
_entity_poly.entity_id
_entity_poly.type
_entity_poly.pdbx_seq_one_letter_code
_entity_poly.pdbx_strand_id
1 'polypeptide(L)' 'MLFIIQVGENNIKEFRAHSIVLRARSPYFKTSHSVNWITRENNMFIFNKLNVTPIVYEMILKYIYTGELDPIR' A
#
# COMPACT_ATOMS: atom_id res chain seq x y z
N MET A 1 3.83 8.20 -10.70
CA MET A 1 4.65 8.15 -9.48
C MET A 1 4.43 6.81 -8.80
N LEU A 2 5.52 6.11 -8.47
CA LEU A 2 5.49 4.76 -7.92
C LEU A 2 5.56 4.81 -6.38
N PHE A 3 4.74 4.01 -5.71
CA PHE A 3 4.78 3.78 -4.27
C PHE A 3 5.44 2.43 -4.00
N ILE A 4 6.31 2.38 -2.98
CA ILE A 4 6.93 1.16 -2.49
C ILE A 4 6.41 0.92 -1.08
N ILE A 5 5.57 -0.08 -0.90
CA ILE A 5 4.95 -0.37 0.39
C ILE A 5 5.69 -1.57 1.00
N GLN A 6 6.23 -1.41 2.20
CA GLN A 6 6.87 -2.49 2.96
C GLN A 6 5.91 -2.95 4.07
N VAL A 7 5.57 -4.24 4.04
CA VAL A 7 4.53 -4.80 4.90
C VAL A 7 5.07 -6.00 5.66
N GLY A 8 4.81 -6.02 6.97
CA GLY A 8 5.25 -7.07 7.89
C GLY A 8 6.31 -6.57 8.87
N GLU A 9 6.47 -7.32 9.98
CA GLU A 9 7.50 -7.05 11.00
C GLU A 9 8.70 -7.98 10.84
N ASN A 10 8.47 -9.31 10.87
CA ASN A 10 9.53 -10.32 10.71
C ASN A 10 9.69 -10.85 9.28
N ASN A 11 8.65 -10.73 8.45
CA ASN A 11 8.63 -11.16 7.04
C ASN A 11 8.20 -9.98 6.16
N ILE A 12 9.09 -9.00 6.03
CA ILE A 12 8.83 -7.79 5.25
C ILE A 12 8.71 -8.16 3.77
N LYS A 13 7.57 -7.85 3.15
CA LYS A 13 7.35 -7.97 1.70
C LYS A 13 7.21 -6.57 1.10
N GLU A 14 7.87 -6.37 -0.03
CA GLU A 14 7.76 -5.15 -0.82
C GLU A 14 6.62 -5.26 -1.84
N PHE A 15 5.79 -4.22 -1.92
CA PHE A 15 4.76 -4.06 -2.95
C PHE A 15 4.97 -2.77 -3.73
N ARG A 16 4.87 -2.86 -5.05
CA ARG A 16 4.98 -1.72 -5.94
C ARG A 16 3.61 -1.37 -6.50
N ALA A 17 3.17 -0.13 -6.31
CA ALA A 17 1.86 0.32 -6.73
C ALA A 17 1.88 1.73 -7.29
N HIS A 18 0.92 2.04 -8.17
CA HIS A 18 0.81 3.35 -8.79
C HIS A 18 0.00 4.27 -7.89
N SER A 19 0.62 5.38 -7.47
CA SER A 19 0.00 6.33 -6.53
C SER A 19 -1.33 6.89 -7.03
N ILE A 20 -1.48 7.06 -8.36
CA ILE A 20 -2.69 7.57 -8.99
C ILE A 20 -3.88 6.64 -8.79
N VAL A 21 -3.66 5.33 -8.95
CA VAL A 21 -4.72 4.31 -8.76
C VAL A 21 -5.10 4.26 -7.29
N LEU A 22 -4.11 4.20 -6.40
CA LEU A 22 -4.35 4.16 -4.95
C LEU A 22 -5.14 5.39 -4.47
N ARG A 23 -4.76 6.60 -4.91
CA ARG A 23 -5.44 7.87 -4.56
C ARG A 23 -6.85 7.98 -5.14
N ALA A 24 -7.06 7.46 -6.36
CA ALA A 24 -8.37 7.49 -7.01
C ALA A 24 -9.36 6.53 -6.34
N ARG A 25 -8.86 5.38 -5.85
CA ARG A 25 -9.69 4.26 -5.39
C ARG A 25 -9.77 4.14 -3.86
N SER A 26 -8.97 4.89 -3.12
CA SER A 26 -8.95 4.84 -1.66
C SER A 26 -8.73 6.21 -1.02
N PRO A 27 -9.69 6.71 -0.23
CA PRO A 27 -9.55 7.98 0.51
C PRO A 27 -8.33 8.00 1.43
N TYR A 28 -7.94 6.84 1.96
CA TYR A 28 -6.74 6.69 2.80
C TYR A 28 -5.46 7.12 2.09
N PHE A 29 -5.32 6.77 0.81
CA PHE A 29 -4.17 7.20 0.00
C PHE A 29 -4.35 8.61 -0.56
N LYS A 30 -5.59 9.11 -0.65
CA LYS A 30 -5.93 10.47 -1.13
C LYS A 30 -5.50 11.55 -0.15
N THR A 31 -5.57 11.30 1.17
CA THR A 31 -5.17 12.29 2.18
C THR A 31 -3.65 12.50 2.15
N SER A 32 -3.21 13.64 1.60
CA SER A 32 -1.80 13.91 1.29
C SER A 32 -1.04 14.69 2.38
N HIS A 33 -1.64 14.95 3.54
CA HIS A 33 -1.18 16.04 4.42
C HIS A 33 -0.88 15.69 5.88
N SER A 34 -1.14 14.47 6.37
CA SER A 34 -1.15 14.24 7.83
C SER A 34 -0.47 12.96 8.29
N VAL A 35 0.33 12.33 7.43
CA VAL A 35 0.79 10.98 7.68
C VAL A 35 2.31 10.92 7.75
N ASN A 36 2.80 11.10 8.98
CA ASN A 36 4.21 11.05 9.41
C ASN A 36 4.94 9.72 9.08
N TRP A 37 4.28 8.77 8.39
CA TRP A 37 4.83 7.46 7.98
C TRP A 37 5.18 7.41 6.48
N ILE A 38 5.28 8.58 5.85
CA ILE A 38 5.50 8.75 4.41
C ILE A 38 6.89 9.37 4.21
N THR A 39 7.93 8.54 4.16
CA THR A 39 9.27 9.01 3.78
C THR A 39 9.35 9.11 2.26
N ARG A 40 9.65 10.31 1.74
CA ARG A 40 9.96 10.52 0.32
C ARG A 40 11.45 10.34 0.11
N GLU A 41 11.86 9.20 -0.39
CA GLU A 41 13.21 9.03 -0.94
C GLU A 41 13.11 8.84 -2.45
N ASN A 42 13.79 9.68 -3.23
CA ASN A 42 13.95 9.50 -4.68
C ASN A 42 12.63 9.22 -5.45
N ASN A 43 11.57 10.00 -5.20
CA ASN A 43 10.23 9.84 -5.77
C ASN A 43 9.47 8.57 -5.35
N MET A 44 9.97 7.82 -4.38
CA MET A 44 9.31 6.67 -3.78
C MET A 44 8.77 7.02 -2.41
N PHE A 45 7.62 6.43 -2.09
CA PHE A 45 6.95 6.59 -0.82
C PHE A 45 7.00 5.26 -0.10
N ILE A 46 7.76 5.22 1.01
CA ILE A 46 7.89 4.03 1.85
C ILE A 46 6.82 4.09 2.91
N PHE A 47 6.02 3.03 2.99
CA PHE A 47 4.99 2.85 4.01
C PHE A 47 5.37 1.65 4.86
N ASN A 48 5.66 1.87 6.15
CA ASN A 48 5.82 0.80 7.12
C ASN A 48 4.51 0.62 7.88
N LYS A 49 3.71 -0.36 7.50
CA LYS A 49 2.51 -0.76 8.25
C LYS A 49 2.77 -2.10 8.91
N LEU A 50 3.20 -2.03 10.17
CA LEU A 50 3.66 -3.19 10.94
C LEU A 50 2.51 -4.18 11.26
N ASN A 51 1.27 -3.68 11.38
CA ASN A 51 0.15 -4.48 11.89
C ASN A 51 -0.62 -5.30 10.82
N VAL A 52 -0.12 -5.40 9.59
CA VAL A 52 -0.79 -6.15 8.51
C VAL A 52 0.17 -7.18 7.95
N THR A 53 -0.30 -8.42 7.75
CA THR A 53 0.52 -9.45 7.09
C THR A 53 0.63 -9.17 5.59
N PRO A 54 1.74 -9.55 4.94
CA PRO A 54 1.89 -9.40 3.49
C PRO A 54 0.72 -9.96 2.68
N ILE A 55 0.19 -11.11 3.11
CA ILE A 55 -0.92 -11.81 2.46
C ILE A 55 -2.20 -10.96 2.47
N VAL A 56 -2.54 -10.39 3.63
CA VAL A 56 -3.72 -9.53 3.76
C VAL A 56 -3.55 -8.26 2.93
N TYR A 57 -2.35 -7.69 2.91
CA TYR A 57 -2.08 -6.49 2.13
C TYR A 57 -2.16 -6.74 0.62
N GLU A 58 -1.71 -7.90 0.15
CA GLU A 58 -1.85 -8.31 -1.24
C GLU A 58 -3.32 -8.37 -1.68
N MET A 59 -4.21 -8.90 -0.84
CA MET A 59 -5.66 -8.88 -1.10
C MET A 59 -6.22 -7.45 -1.17
N ILE A 60 -5.82 -6.58 -0.23
CA ILE A 60 -6.24 -5.18 -0.22
C ILE A 60 -5.77 -4.48 -1.51
N LEU A 61 -4.53 -4.69 -1.93
CA LEU A 61 -4.01 -4.13 -3.16
C LEU A 61 -4.77 -4.64 -4.39
N LYS A 62 -5.00 -5.96 -4.50
CA LYS A 62 -5.80 -6.53 -5.60
C LYS A 62 -7.18 -5.90 -5.65
N TYR A 63 -7.87 -5.81 -4.51
CA TYR A 63 -9.19 -5.17 -4.43
C TYR A 63 -9.17 -3.71 -4.88
N ILE A 64 -8.16 -2.93 -4.52
CA ILE A 64 -8.04 -1.52 -4.95
C ILE A 64 -7.90 -1.43 -6.49
N TYR A 65 -7.22 -2.39 -7.11
CA TYR A 65 -7.01 -2.42 -8.56
C TYR A 65 -8.23 -2.97 -9.31
N THR A 66 -8.73 -4.14 -8.95
CA THR A 66 -9.78 -4.87 -9.68
C THR A 66 -11.19 -4.50 -9.22
N GLY A 67 -11.36 -4.05 -7.97
CA GLY A 67 -12.67 -3.94 -7.32
C GLY A 67 -13.23 -5.27 -6.85
N GLU A 68 -12.48 -6.36 -6.96
CA GLU A 68 -12.90 -7.71 -6.58
C GLU A 68 -12.11 -8.20 -5.37
N LEU A 69 -12.81 -8.72 -4.37
CA LEU A 69 -12.21 -9.44 -3.25
C LEU A 69 -12.21 -10.90 -3.60
N ASP A 70 -11.01 -11.46 -3.82
CA ASP A 70 -10.83 -12.90 -3.92
C ASP A 70 -10.35 -13.41 -2.54
N PRO A 71 -11.23 -14.04 -1.75
CA PRO A 71 -10.82 -14.63 -0.48
C PRO A 71 -9.88 -15.81 -0.77
N ILE A 72 -8.75 -15.86 -0.06
CA ILE A 72 -7.77 -16.94 -0.15
C ILE A 72 -8.49 -18.27 0.04
N ARG A 73 -8.48 -19.10 -1.01
CA ARG A 73 -8.90 -20.50 -0.99
C ARG A 73 -7.76 -21.41 -0.55
#